data_AF-A0A346Y3K1-F1
#
_entry.id   AF-A0A346Y3K1-F1
#
_cell.length_a   1.000
_cell.length_b   1.000
_cell.length_c   1.000
_cell.angle_alpha   90.00
_cell.angle_beta   90.00
_cell.angle_gamma   90.00
#
_symmetry.space_group_name_H-M   'P 1'
#
loop_
_entity.id
_entity.type
_entity.pdbx_description
1 polymer ?
#
loop_
_entity_poly.entity_id
_entity_poly.type
_entity_poly.pdbx_seq_one_letter_code
_entity_poly.pdbx_strand_id
1 'polypeptide(L)'
;MVAEREELLGRLRSRLAQDADGTVPHGPAEVRAAVARALREEGVALPEDRFADAVRTLADHLAGMGPLEELLRRPGVTDVMVNGPDEVWIEQHGVLQRTEVTFDSAAAVLDAVRRAVGPTGARIDRTKPWVDARLPDGSRLHAVIAPVCADGPLVTLRRFDARLLPWASLVASAAVPDEVADLLRQAVAERECIVVCGRTGTGKTTLLQRLVTDVGEDERVVLIEDAPELQPETPHLVRLEAHPASAEGTGAVTIADLVRQALRMRPDRIVVGEVRGVELADVLQALVTGHEGCMTTVHARSGAQALVRMEGMALQAGLPVQAVHAQLGSALDLVVALDRGPGGQRGVVEIARVSMAGGRPAAEPIWQRTSWAGGGSGSPRGPLAVDDRGRRTASEGMAA
;
A
#
# COMPACT_ATOMS: atom_id res chain seq x y z
N MET A 1 19.12 7.18 36.27
CA MET A 1 18.47 6.41 35.19
C MET A 1 18.42 7.12 33.83
N VAL A 2 17.67 8.20 33.61
CA VAL A 2 17.59 8.83 32.26
C VAL A 2 18.92 9.46 31.82
N ALA A 3 19.59 10.21 32.71
CA ALA A 3 20.90 10.80 32.42
C ALA A 3 22.00 9.75 32.15
N GLU A 4 22.04 8.68 32.94
CA GLU A 4 22.97 7.55 32.74
C GLU A 4 22.69 6.80 31.42
N ARG A 5 21.42 6.69 31.02
CA ARG A 5 21.01 6.10 29.74
C ARG A 5 21.47 6.96 28.56
N GLU A 6 21.27 8.27 28.62
CA GLU A 6 21.74 9.19 27.58
C GLU A 6 23.26 9.20 27.46
N GLU A 7 23.97 9.18 28.58
CA GLU A 7 25.43 9.13 28.58
C GLU A 7 25.94 7.82 27.96
N LEU A 8 25.33 6.69 28.33
CA LEU A 8 25.61 5.39 27.71
C LEU A 8 25.30 5.40 26.21
N LEU A 9 24.13 5.90 25.79
CA LEU A 9 23.76 6.03 24.38
C LEU A 9 24.73 6.93 23.61
N GLY A 10 25.18 8.03 24.21
CA GLY A 10 26.17 8.94 23.63
C GLY A 10 27.52 8.26 23.41
N ARG A 11 28.01 7.51 24.41
CA ARG A 11 29.24 6.71 24.29
C ARG A 11 29.11 5.63 23.21
N LEU A 12 27.98 4.90 23.20
CA LEU A 12 27.70 3.88 22.20
C LEU A 12 27.64 4.45 20.78
N ARG A 13 26.99 5.61 20.57
CA ARG A 13 26.96 6.30 19.27
C ARG A 13 28.35 6.70 18.79
N SER A 14 29.15 7.33 19.65
CA SER A 14 30.51 7.75 19.33
C SER A 14 31.36 6.54 18.90
N ARG A 15 31.20 5.41 19.59
CA ARG A 15 31.95 4.20 19.33
C ARG A 15 31.49 3.46 18.07
N LEU A 16 30.18 3.37 17.83
CA LEU A 16 29.65 2.83 16.56
C LEU A 16 30.09 3.65 15.35
N ALA A 17 30.27 4.96 15.52
CA ALA A 17 30.82 5.83 14.49
C ALA A 17 32.34 5.66 14.28
N GLN A 18 33.08 5.15 15.28
CA GLN A 18 34.52 4.89 15.23
C GLN A 18 34.87 3.47 14.75
N ASP A 19 34.07 2.46 15.13
CA ASP A 19 34.21 1.06 14.66
C ASP A 19 33.79 0.92 13.19
N ALA A 20 33.00 1.86 12.68
CA ALA A 20 32.70 2.03 11.27
C ALA A 20 33.98 2.52 10.56
N ASP A 21 34.67 1.64 9.86
CA ASP A 21 35.79 1.94 8.93
C ASP A 21 35.26 2.74 7.71
N GLY A 22 34.65 3.90 7.97
CA GLY A 22 33.80 4.64 7.04
C GLY A 22 32.44 3.99 6.73
N THR A 23 32.14 2.81 7.27
CA THR A 23 30.89 2.06 6.97
C THR A 23 30.01 2.00 8.21
N VAL A 24 29.00 2.86 8.29
CA VAL A 24 27.98 2.83 9.36
C VAL A 24 27.35 1.43 9.38
N PRO A 25 27.07 0.79 10.54
CA PRO A 25 26.39 -0.52 10.57
C PRO A 25 25.12 -0.48 9.71
N HIS A 26 25.01 -1.37 8.73
CA HIS A 26 23.97 -1.32 7.68
C HIS A 26 22.86 -2.36 7.88
N GLY A 27 22.61 -2.77 9.11
CA GLY A 27 21.43 -3.58 9.43
C GLY A 27 21.13 -3.72 10.92
N PRO A 28 19.85 -3.99 11.30
CA PRO A 28 19.44 -4.18 12.69
C PRO A 28 20.24 -5.26 13.43
N ALA A 29 20.71 -6.29 12.73
CA ALA A 29 21.50 -7.38 13.32
C ALA A 29 22.92 -6.92 13.71
N GLU A 30 23.57 -6.13 12.86
CA GLU A 30 24.91 -5.59 13.10
C GLU A 30 24.90 -4.59 14.26
N VAL A 31 23.89 -3.71 14.29
CA VAL A 31 23.69 -2.77 15.40
C VAL A 31 23.48 -3.53 16.71
N ARG A 32 22.61 -4.56 16.73
CA ARG A 32 22.41 -5.39 17.92
C ARG A 32 23.70 -6.09 18.37
N ALA A 33 24.48 -6.65 17.44
CA ALA A 33 25.74 -7.30 17.75
C ALA A 33 26.76 -6.32 18.34
N ALA A 34 26.86 -5.12 17.77
CA ALA A 34 27.77 -4.09 18.25
C ALA A 34 27.35 -3.54 19.62
N VAL A 35 26.05 -3.33 19.86
CA VAL A 35 25.51 -2.97 21.17
C VAL A 35 25.81 -4.07 22.20
N ALA A 36 25.58 -5.33 21.86
CA ALA A 36 25.87 -6.45 22.76
C ALA A 36 27.36 -6.54 23.10
N ARG A 37 28.25 -6.31 22.14
CA ARG A 37 29.69 -6.23 22.38
C ARG A 37 30.03 -5.10 23.34
N ALA A 38 29.53 -3.89 23.07
CA ALA A 38 29.83 -2.73 23.89
C ALA A 38 29.31 -2.85 25.33
N LEU A 39 28.11 -3.41 25.55
CA LEU A 39 27.60 -3.64 26.91
C LEU A 39 28.46 -4.63 27.70
N ARG A 40 28.99 -5.68 27.06
CA ARG A 40 29.89 -6.63 27.72
C ARG A 40 31.22 -5.98 28.11
N GLU A 41 31.76 -5.13 27.24
CA GLU A 41 33.02 -4.42 27.50
C GLU A 41 32.89 -3.36 28.60
N GLU A 42 31.73 -2.70 28.71
CA GLU A 42 31.39 -1.80 29.82
C GLU A 42 31.13 -2.54 31.15
N GLY A 43 31.22 -3.89 31.15
CA GLY A 43 31.06 -4.70 32.35
C GLY A 43 29.61 -4.80 32.84
N VAL A 44 28.62 -4.56 31.97
CA VAL A 44 27.20 -4.65 32.33
C VAL A 44 26.84 -6.12 32.60
N ALA A 45 26.76 -6.47 33.88
CA ALA A 45 26.37 -7.80 34.36
C ALA A 45 24.86 -7.84 34.63
N LEU A 46 24.11 -8.37 33.66
CA LEU A 46 22.67 -8.63 33.78
C LEU A 46 22.39 -10.11 33.53
N PRO A 47 21.30 -10.67 34.10
CA PRO A 47 20.74 -11.94 33.65
C PRO A 47 20.52 -11.97 32.13
N GLU A 48 20.64 -13.13 31.48
CA GLU A 48 20.63 -13.24 30.01
C GLU A 48 19.39 -12.62 29.35
N ASP A 49 18.21 -12.81 29.95
CA ASP A 49 16.95 -12.21 29.51
C ASP A 49 16.99 -10.68 29.56
N ARG A 50 17.43 -10.12 30.69
CA ARG A 50 17.57 -8.66 30.87
C ARG A 50 18.66 -8.07 30.00
N PHE A 51 19.73 -8.81 29.76
CA PHE A 51 20.80 -8.40 28.86
C PHE A 51 20.29 -8.33 27.41
N ALA A 52 19.57 -9.35 26.96
CA ALA A 52 18.96 -9.36 25.63
C ALA A 52 17.94 -8.21 25.45
N ASP A 53 17.15 -7.92 26.47
CA ASP A 53 16.23 -6.79 26.50
C ASP A 53 16.94 -5.43 26.43
N ALA A 54 18.03 -5.27 27.18
CA ALA A 54 18.86 -4.06 27.14
C ALA A 54 19.50 -3.86 25.75
N VAL A 55 20.06 -4.91 25.16
CA VAL A 55 20.62 -4.88 23.80
C VAL A 55 19.56 -4.45 22.79
N ARG A 56 18.37 -5.05 22.84
CA ARG A 56 17.26 -4.72 21.94
C ARG A 56 16.87 -3.26 22.10
N THR A 57 16.65 -2.81 23.34
CA THR A 57 16.20 -1.45 23.64
C THR A 57 17.22 -0.41 23.17
N LEU A 58 18.51 -0.64 23.40
CA LEU A 58 19.56 0.27 22.95
C LEU A 58 19.71 0.26 21.42
N ALA A 59 19.62 -0.91 20.78
CA ALA A 59 19.62 -0.99 19.32
C ALA A 59 18.44 -0.24 18.68
N ASP A 60 17.25 -0.35 19.27
CA ASP A 60 16.05 0.39 18.87
C ASP A 60 16.25 1.91 18.97
N HIS A 61 16.97 2.40 19.98
CA HIS A 61 17.29 3.84 20.13
C HIS A 61 18.43 4.32 19.20
N LEU A 62 19.29 3.40 18.77
CA LEU A 62 20.46 3.72 17.95
C LEU A 62 20.16 3.67 16.45
N ALA A 63 19.33 2.73 16.01
CA ALA A 63 19.03 2.51 14.60
C ALA A 63 17.54 2.50 14.26
N GLY A 64 16.65 2.39 15.24
CA GLY A 64 15.21 2.38 15.03
C GLY A 64 14.51 3.68 15.43
N MET A 65 13.19 3.57 15.58
CA MET A 65 12.29 4.63 16.02
C MET A 65 12.26 4.81 17.55
N GLY A 66 13.24 4.26 18.26
CA GLY A 66 13.36 4.34 19.72
C GLY A 66 12.15 3.70 20.43
N PRO A 67 11.43 4.44 21.29
CA PRO A 67 10.34 3.88 22.08
C PRO A 67 9.16 3.35 21.23
N LEU A 68 9.01 3.80 19.98
CA LEU A 68 7.94 3.30 19.10
C LEU A 68 8.19 1.85 18.63
N GLU A 69 9.41 1.35 18.67
CA GLU A 69 9.74 -0.01 18.21
C GLU A 69 8.97 -1.10 18.97
N GLU A 70 8.61 -0.83 20.23
CA GLU A 70 7.71 -1.72 20.98
C GLU A 70 6.32 -1.80 20.34
N LEU A 71 5.73 -0.66 20.00
CA LEU A 71 4.42 -0.57 19.35
C LEU A 71 4.46 -1.18 17.95
N LEU A 72 5.53 -0.90 17.19
CA LEU A 72 5.73 -1.44 15.85
C LEU A 72 5.87 -2.97 15.84
N ARG A 73 6.31 -3.59 16.94
CA ARG A 73 6.36 -5.06 17.04
C ARG A 73 5.04 -5.71 17.44
N ARG A 74 4.07 -4.94 17.96
CA ARG A 74 2.79 -5.49 18.43
C ARG A 74 1.98 -6.02 17.23
N PRO A 75 1.50 -7.28 17.28
CA PRO A 75 0.64 -7.83 16.24
C PRO A 75 -0.65 -7.00 16.08
N GLY A 76 -1.05 -6.76 14.83
CA GLY A 76 -2.29 -6.04 14.51
C GLY A 76 -2.21 -4.52 14.57
N VAL A 77 -1.07 -3.94 14.98
CA VAL A 77 -0.83 -2.50 14.87
C VAL A 77 -0.49 -2.14 13.43
N THR A 78 -1.30 -1.28 12.83
CA THR A 78 -1.22 -0.84 11.42
C THR A 78 -0.71 0.59 11.29
N ASP A 79 -1.03 1.47 12.24
CA ASP A 79 -0.62 2.86 12.25
C ASP A 79 -0.11 3.25 13.64
N VAL A 80 0.93 4.08 13.69
CA VAL A 80 1.47 4.72 14.89
C VAL A 80 1.55 6.23 14.62
N MET A 81 0.93 7.04 15.47
CA MET A 81 0.93 8.50 15.33
C MET A 81 1.50 9.17 16.57
N VAL A 82 2.40 10.12 16.37
CA VAL A 82 3.00 10.94 17.41
C VAL A 82 2.52 12.37 17.19
N ASN A 83 1.73 12.89 18.12
CA ASN A 83 1.23 14.26 18.09
C ASN A 83 2.05 15.20 18.99
N GLY A 84 3.12 14.68 19.59
CA GLY A 84 4.01 15.35 20.52
C GLY A 84 4.75 14.31 21.36
N PRO A 85 5.73 14.71 22.18
CA PRO A 85 6.51 13.77 22.99
C PRO A 85 5.65 12.95 23.97
N ASP A 86 4.55 13.52 24.48
CA ASP A 86 3.68 12.91 25.49
C ASP A 86 2.36 12.34 24.91
N GLU A 87 2.23 12.31 23.57
CA GLU A 87 1.01 11.91 22.89
C GLU A 87 1.29 10.97 21.72
N VAL A 88 1.23 9.67 22.01
CA VAL A 88 1.38 8.60 21.01
C VAL A 88 0.09 7.77 20.92
N TRP A 89 -0.41 7.61 19.71
CA TRP A 89 -1.58 6.83 19.34
C TRP A 89 -1.20 5.65 18.45
N ILE A 90 -2.02 4.60 18.48
CA ILE A 90 -1.95 3.48 17.55
C ILE A 90 -3.31 3.20 16.93
N GLU A 91 -3.32 2.68 15.71
CA GLU A 91 -4.46 1.94 15.15
C GLU A 91 -4.21 0.45 15.33
N GLN A 92 -5.12 -0.23 16.02
CA GLN A 92 -5.10 -1.68 16.16
C GLN A 92 -6.49 -2.24 15.87
N HIS A 93 -6.57 -3.17 14.92
CA HIS A 93 -7.85 -3.80 14.51
C HIS A 93 -8.97 -2.82 14.12
N GLY A 94 -8.63 -1.70 13.50
CA GLY A 94 -9.54 -0.65 13.06
C GLY A 94 -9.90 0.37 14.14
N VAL A 95 -9.32 0.28 15.34
CA VAL A 95 -9.64 1.12 16.49
C VAL A 95 -8.43 1.98 16.86
N LEU A 96 -8.64 3.28 17.02
CA LEU A 96 -7.64 4.22 17.51
C LEU A 96 -7.55 4.19 19.03
N GLN A 97 -6.34 4.07 19.55
CA GLN A 97 -6.07 3.97 20.99
C GLN A 97 -4.86 4.82 21.37
N ARG A 98 -4.98 5.58 22.47
CA ARG A 98 -3.85 6.29 23.06
C ARG A 98 -2.99 5.31 23.86
N THR A 99 -1.68 5.44 23.74
CA THR A 99 -0.71 4.58 24.44
C THR A 99 -0.06 5.30 25.62
N GLU A 100 0.64 4.54 26.46
CA GLU A 100 1.50 5.08 27.53
C GLU A 100 2.93 5.38 27.06
N VAL A 101 3.25 5.09 25.79
CA VAL A 101 4.58 5.32 25.22
C VAL A 101 4.79 6.81 25.01
N THR A 102 5.93 7.32 25.48
CA THR A 102 6.33 8.72 25.34
C THR A 102 7.78 8.83 24.87
N PHE A 103 8.14 10.01 24.37
CA PHE A 103 9.51 10.42 24.10
C PHE A 103 9.99 11.37 25.20
N ASP A 104 11.31 11.41 25.45
CA ASP A 104 11.85 12.30 26.48
C ASP A 104 11.68 13.80 26.12
N SER A 105 11.58 14.13 24.83
CA SER A 105 11.41 15.50 24.36
C SER A 105 11.01 15.57 22.87
N ALA A 106 10.58 16.75 22.42
CA ALA A 106 10.38 17.04 21.00
C ALA A 106 11.67 16.83 20.16
N ALA A 107 12.85 17.12 20.74
CA ALA A 107 14.12 16.85 20.07
C ALA A 107 14.34 15.35 19.86
N ALA A 108 13.98 14.52 20.84
CA ALA A 108 14.08 13.07 20.73
C ALA A 108 13.19 12.49 19.62
N VAL A 109 11.98 13.03 19.43
CA VAL A 109 11.10 12.67 18.30
C VAL A 109 11.77 12.99 16.96
N LEU A 110 12.28 14.23 16.81
CA LEU A 110 12.93 14.65 15.57
C LEU A 110 14.19 13.82 15.27
N ASP A 111 14.98 13.50 16.29
CA ASP A 111 16.16 12.66 16.11
C ASP A 111 15.79 11.22 15.71
N ALA A 112 14.67 10.68 16.22
CA ALA A 112 14.15 9.39 15.78
C ALA A 112 13.74 9.42 14.31
N VAL A 113 13.00 10.45 13.88
CA VAL A 113 12.63 10.64 12.47
C VAL A 113 13.88 10.72 11.59
N ARG A 114 14.86 11.55 11.95
CA ARG A 114 16.10 11.72 11.17
C ARG A 114 16.89 10.42 11.02
N ARG A 115 16.99 9.63 12.09
CA ARG A 115 17.62 8.31 12.04
C ARG A 115 16.88 7.37 11.09
N ALA A 116 15.55 7.31 11.18
CA ALA A 116 14.75 6.40 10.38
C ALA A 116 14.77 6.73 8.88
N VAL A 117 14.76 8.02 8.52
CA VAL A 117 14.78 8.45 7.11
C VAL A 117 16.20 8.57 6.54
N GLY A 118 17.24 8.58 7.37
CA GLY A 118 18.64 8.71 6.93
C GLY A 118 19.05 7.70 5.84
N PRO A 119 18.77 6.39 5.99
CA PRO A 119 19.08 5.38 4.98
C PRO A 119 18.38 5.59 3.62
N THR A 120 17.28 6.35 3.58
CA THR A 120 16.55 6.62 2.33
C THR A 120 17.12 7.82 1.57
N GLY A 121 18.09 8.53 2.16
CA GLY A 121 18.61 9.80 1.65
C GLY A 121 17.67 10.99 1.86
N ALA A 122 16.48 10.77 2.41
CA ALA A 122 15.53 11.83 2.68
C ALA A 122 16.02 12.71 3.85
N ARG A 123 15.62 13.99 3.84
CA ARG A 123 16.02 14.98 4.83
C ARG A 123 14.82 15.74 5.36
N ILE A 124 14.88 16.08 6.65
CA ILE A 124 13.93 16.94 7.34
C ILE A 124 14.67 17.99 8.18
N ASP A 125 14.39 19.25 7.89
CA ASP A 125 14.98 20.41 8.56
C ASP A 125 14.06 21.65 8.42
N ARG A 126 14.49 22.82 8.89
CA ARG A 126 13.64 24.02 8.86
C ARG A 126 13.38 24.56 7.45
N THR A 127 14.19 24.19 6.46
CA THR A 127 14.03 24.59 5.05
C THR A 127 13.09 23.63 4.31
N LYS A 128 13.12 22.34 4.65
CA LYS A 128 12.15 21.32 4.24
C LYS A 128 11.47 20.72 5.48
N PRO A 129 10.44 21.39 6.03
CA PRO A 129 9.86 21.06 7.33
C PRO A 129 8.90 19.87 7.32
N TRP A 130 8.95 19.03 6.29
CA TRP A 130 8.28 17.73 6.25
C TRP A 130 9.11 16.70 5.49
N VAL A 131 8.82 15.43 5.74
CA VAL A 131 9.40 14.32 4.99
C VAL A 131 8.36 13.23 4.80
N ASP A 132 8.34 12.68 3.61
CA ASP A 132 7.68 11.43 3.26
C ASP A 132 8.77 10.43 2.91
N ALA A 133 8.80 9.31 3.61
CA ALA A 133 9.84 8.30 3.44
C ALA A 133 9.26 6.89 3.55
N ARG A 134 9.92 5.95 2.88
CA ARG A 134 9.67 4.52 3.03
C ARG A 134 10.84 3.90 3.78
N LEU A 135 10.53 3.33 4.93
CA LEU A 135 11.52 2.74 5.82
C LEU A 135 11.99 1.37 5.27
N PRO A 136 13.14 0.85 5.72
CA PRO A 136 13.68 -0.42 5.24
C PRO A 136 12.75 -1.63 5.44
N ASP A 137 11.85 -1.56 6.42
CA ASP A 137 10.82 -2.57 6.68
C ASP A 137 9.59 -2.46 5.75
N GLY A 138 9.59 -1.49 4.83
CA GLY A 138 8.50 -1.19 3.90
C GLY A 138 7.45 -0.24 4.46
N SER A 139 7.51 0.12 5.74
CA SER A 139 6.59 1.06 6.37
C SER A 139 6.71 2.46 5.77
N ARG A 140 5.61 3.21 5.71
CA ARG A 140 5.61 4.62 5.29
C ARG A 140 5.70 5.52 6.51
N LEU A 141 6.59 6.49 6.47
CA LEU A 141 6.73 7.53 7.49
C LEU A 141 6.42 8.88 6.85
N HIS A 142 5.49 9.59 7.45
CA HIS A 142 5.27 11.01 7.22
C HIS A 142 5.65 11.75 8.51
N ALA A 143 6.45 12.81 8.42
CA ALA A 143 6.73 13.67 9.56
C ALA A 143 6.73 15.13 9.17
N VAL A 144 6.29 15.98 10.10
CA VAL A 144 6.21 17.44 9.95
C VAL A 144 6.83 18.09 11.17
N ILE A 145 7.58 19.18 10.96
CA ILE A 145 8.21 19.96 12.03
C ILE A 145 7.93 21.46 11.90
N ALA A 146 8.32 22.22 12.93
CA ALA A 146 8.31 23.67 12.89
C ALA A 146 9.09 24.21 11.67
N PRO A 147 8.59 25.24 10.97
CA PRO A 147 7.49 26.12 11.40
C PRO A 147 6.07 25.67 10.99
N VAL A 148 5.91 24.52 10.32
CA VAL A 148 4.58 24.09 9.80
C VAL A 148 3.67 23.63 10.94
N CYS A 149 4.21 22.98 11.96
CA CYS A 149 3.51 22.63 13.19
C CYS A 149 4.13 23.36 14.38
N ALA A 150 3.32 24.18 15.06
CA ALA A 150 3.79 25.05 16.14
C ALA A 150 4.09 24.30 17.44
N ASP A 151 3.32 23.25 17.73
CA ASP A 151 3.32 22.58 19.04
C ASP A 151 4.38 21.47 19.18
N GLY A 152 5.17 21.24 18.12
CA GLY A 152 6.23 20.21 18.10
C GLY A 152 6.13 19.28 16.90
N PRO A 153 7.08 18.34 16.76
CA PRO A 153 7.12 17.42 15.62
C PRO A 153 5.94 16.45 15.64
N LEU A 154 5.32 16.27 14.47
CA LEU A 154 4.26 15.30 14.22
C LEU A 154 4.81 14.15 13.38
N VAL A 155 4.44 12.92 13.70
CA VAL A 155 4.86 11.72 12.96
C VAL A 155 3.67 10.81 12.74
N THR A 156 3.52 10.27 11.53
CA THR A 156 2.60 9.18 11.21
C THR A 156 3.40 8.07 10.54
N LEU A 157 3.36 6.89 11.13
CA LEU A 157 4.05 5.71 10.66
C LEU A 157 3.01 4.64 10.35
N ARG A 158 2.90 4.29 9.07
CA ARG A 158 1.94 3.32 8.57
C ARG A 158 2.66 2.06 8.12
N ARG A 159 2.34 0.96 8.80
CA ARG A 159 2.88 -0.36 8.50
C ARG A 159 2.03 -1.02 7.43
N PHE A 160 2.70 -1.66 6.49
CA PHE A 160 2.04 -2.54 5.53
C PHE A 160 2.36 -3.96 5.91
N ASP A 161 1.36 -4.64 6.45
CA ASP A 161 1.42 -6.07 6.66
C ASP A 161 1.14 -6.75 5.32
N ALA A 162 2.20 -7.02 4.55
CA ALA A 162 2.13 -7.58 3.20
C ALA A 162 1.70 -9.06 3.16
N ARG A 163 0.94 -9.52 4.16
CA ARG A 163 0.43 -10.89 4.23
C ARG A 163 -0.51 -11.15 3.07
N LEU A 164 -0.06 -12.00 2.14
CA LEU A 164 -0.90 -12.58 1.12
C LEU A 164 -1.99 -13.43 1.79
N LEU A 165 -3.25 -13.02 1.64
CA LEU A 165 -4.38 -13.81 2.13
C LEU A 165 -4.79 -14.83 1.04
N PRO A 166 -4.81 -16.14 1.34
CA PRO A 166 -5.35 -17.12 0.41
C PRO A 166 -6.86 -16.91 0.26
N TRP A 167 -7.43 -17.34 -0.86
CA TRP A 167 -8.88 -17.26 -1.07
C TRP A 167 -9.69 -17.86 0.07
N ALA A 168 -9.25 -18.99 0.63
CA ALA A 168 -9.90 -19.63 1.76
C ALA A 168 -10.08 -18.66 2.96
N SER A 169 -9.10 -17.78 3.22
CA SER A 169 -9.21 -16.78 4.28
C SER A 169 -10.16 -15.63 3.90
N LEU A 170 -10.18 -15.21 2.63
CA LEU A 170 -11.10 -14.18 2.14
C LEU A 170 -12.56 -14.66 2.15
N VAL A 171 -12.78 -15.94 1.83
CA VAL A 171 -14.09 -16.61 1.91
C VAL A 171 -14.50 -16.84 3.37
N ALA A 172 -13.61 -17.39 4.21
CA ALA A 172 -13.92 -17.63 5.62
C ALA A 172 -14.26 -16.34 6.39
N SER A 173 -13.69 -15.20 6.00
CA SER A 173 -13.99 -13.89 6.60
C SER A 173 -15.22 -13.20 6.00
N ALA A 174 -15.91 -13.83 5.03
CA ALA A 174 -17.02 -13.24 4.25
C ALA A 174 -16.66 -11.98 3.44
N ALA A 175 -15.37 -11.61 3.39
CA ALA A 175 -14.87 -10.46 2.63
C ALA A 175 -15.10 -10.67 1.13
N VAL A 176 -14.90 -11.90 0.66
CA VAL A 176 -15.19 -12.35 -0.70
C VAL A 176 -16.07 -13.60 -0.60
N PRO A 177 -17.37 -13.54 -0.93
CA PRO A 177 -18.22 -14.73 -0.97
C PRO A 177 -17.68 -15.79 -1.94
N ASP A 178 -17.97 -17.06 -1.70
CA ASP A 178 -17.40 -18.18 -2.47
C ASP A 178 -17.69 -18.06 -3.98
N GLU A 179 -18.95 -17.77 -4.33
CA GLU A 179 -19.38 -17.50 -5.72
C GLU A 179 -18.63 -16.34 -6.38
N VAL A 180 -18.23 -15.34 -5.58
CA VAL A 180 -17.45 -14.19 -6.05
C VAL A 180 -16.00 -14.57 -6.26
N ALA A 181 -15.44 -15.40 -5.37
CA ALA A 181 -14.07 -15.89 -5.53
C ALA A 181 -13.93 -16.68 -6.83
N ASP A 182 -14.89 -17.56 -7.14
CA ASP A 182 -14.91 -18.33 -8.40
C ASP A 182 -15.03 -17.44 -9.63
N LEU A 183 -15.93 -16.45 -9.60
CA LEU A 183 -16.07 -15.46 -10.68
C LEU A 183 -14.76 -14.71 -10.93
N LEU A 184 -14.10 -14.24 -9.87
CA LEU A 184 -12.87 -13.48 -9.97
C LEU A 184 -11.69 -14.33 -10.46
N ARG A 185 -11.58 -15.59 -10.03
CA ARG A 185 -10.58 -16.53 -10.57
C ARG A 185 -10.78 -16.74 -12.06
N GLN A 186 -12.04 -16.93 -12.48
CA GLN A 186 -12.37 -17.09 -13.88
C GLN A 186 -12.00 -15.83 -14.68
N ALA A 187 -12.34 -14.64 -14.19
CA ALA A 187 -11.99 -13.37 -14.83
C ALA A 187 -10.48 -13.20 -15.01
N VAL A 188 -9.67 -13.57 -14.00
CA VAL A 188 -8.20 -13.55 -14.12
C VAL A 188 -7.72 -14.52 -15.21
N ALA A 189 -8.23 -15.75 -15.23
CA ALA A 189 -7.88 -16.76 -16.23
C ALA A 189 -8.29 -16.36 -17.66
N GLU A 190 -9.42 -15.67 -17.80
CA GLU A 190 -9.93 -15.14 -19.07
C GLU A 190 -9.25 -13.83 -19.51
N ARG A 191 -8.23 -13.37 -18.76
CA ARG A 191 -7.50 -12.13 -19.04
C ARG A 191 -8.39 -10.89 -19.07
N GLU A 192 -9.44 -10.88 -18.26
CA GLU A 192 -10.27 -9.68 -18.10
C GLU A 192 -9.47 -8.57 -17.40
N CYS A 193 -9.64 -7.35 -17.89
CA CYS A 193 -9.12 -6.13 -17.30
C CYS A 193 -9.98 -5.72 -16.10
N ILE A 194 -9.39 -5.77 -14.90
CA ILE A 194 -10.12 -5.64 -13.64
C ILE A 194 -9.71 -4.36 -12.92
N VAL A 195 -10.70 -3.51 -12.60
CA VAL A 195 -10.54 -2.36 -11.72
C VAL A 195 -11.09 -2.68 -10.34
N VAL A 196 -10.26 -2.66 -9.31
CA VAL A 196 -10.70 -2.82 -7.92
C VAL A 196 -10.92 -1.44 -7.30
N CYS A 197 -12.14 -1.13 -6.87
CA CYS A 197 -12.45 0.17 -6.28
C CYS A 197 -12.96 0.08 -4.84
N GLY A 198 -12.79 1.18 -4.09
CA GLY A 198 -13.15 1.23 -2.68
C GLY A 198 -12.54 2.40 -1.89
N ARG A 199 -13.09 2.65 -0.70
CA ARG A 199 -12.54 3.65 0.24
C ARG A 199 -11.19 3.19 0.81
N THR A 200 -10.51 4.09 1.52
CA THR A 200 -9.28 3.74 2.23
C THR A 200 -9.55 2.64 3.27
N GLY A 201 -8.69 1.63 3.26
CA GLY A 201 -8.75 0.50 4.19
C GLY A 201 -9.89 -0.49 3.92
N THR A 202 -10.60 -0.47 2.79
CA THR A 202 -11.62 -1.50 2.49
C THR A 202 -11.05 -2.83 2.01
N GLY A 203 -9.73 -2.92 1.77
CA GLY A 203 -9.06 -4.15 1.32
C GLY A 203 -8.73 -4.20 -0.18
N LYS A 204 -8.75 -3.06 -0.90
CA LYS A 204 -8.43 -3.02 -2.35
C LYS A 204 -7.11 -3.69 -2.69
N THR A 205 -6.02 -3.24 -2.04
CA THR A 205 -4.67 -3.77 -2.26
C THR A 205 -4.59 -5.26 -1.94
N THR A 206 -5.27 -5.70 -0.87
CA THR A 206 -5.34 -7.13 -0.50
C THR A 206 -6.03 -7.97 -1.57
N LEU A 207 -7.17 -7.51 -2.11
CA LEU A 207 -7.84 -8.22 -3.19
C LEU A 207 -7.01 -8.20 -4.48
N LEU A 208 -6.44 -7.05 -4.85
CA LEU A 208 -5.58 -6.93 -6.03
C LEU A 208 -4.38 -7.89 -5.92
N GLN A 209 -3.72 -7.96 -4.76
CA GLN A 209 -2.61 -8.90 -4.53
C GLN A 209 -3.03 -10.36 -4.79
N ARG A 210 -4.23 -10.75 -4.33
CA ARG A 210 -4.77 -12.09 -4.56
C ARG A 210 -5.04 -12.35 -6.04
N LEU A 211 -5.65 -11.40 -6.76
CA LEU A 211 -5.91 -11.51 -8.20
C LEU A 211 -4.62 -11.65 -9.00
N VAL A 212 -3.60 -10.85 -8.67
CA VAL A 212 -2.29 -10.91 -9.34
C VAL A 212 -1.56 -12.23 -9.06
N THR A 213 -1.75 -12.82 -7.87
CA THR A 213 -1.19 -14.13 -7.53
C THR A 213 -1.86 -15.28 -8.31
N ASP A 214 -3.07 -15.09 -8.82
CA ASP A 214 -3.78 -16.08 -9.64
C ASP A 214 -3.42 -16.01 -11.14
N VAL A 215 -2.58 -15.04 -11.54
CA VAL A 215 -2.06 -14.95 -12.91
C VAL A 215 -1.22 -16.19 -13.22
N GLY A 216 -1.31 -16.69 -14.47
CA GLY A 216 -0.61 -17.90 -14.89
C GLY A 216 0.89 -17.85 -14.66
N GLU A 217 1.50 -18.98 -14.30
CA GLU A 217 2.94 -19.07 -14.00
C GLU A 217 3.83 -18.75 -15.21
N ASP A 218 3.29 -18.87 -16.42
CA ASP A 218 3.92 -18.57 -17.71
C ASP A 218 3.78 -17.11 -18.13
N GLU A 219 2.94 -16.32 -17.44
CA GLU A 219 2.69 -14.91 -17.74
C GLU A 219 3.69 -14.00 -17.01
N ARG A 220 4.31 -13.07 -17.75
CA ARG A 220 5.17 -12.02 -17.19
C ARG A 220 4.32 -10.85 -16.67
N VAL A 221 4.39 -10.63 -15.36
CA VAL A 221 3.67 -9.53 -14.69
C VAL A 221 4.61 -8.36 -14.44
N VAL A 222 4.29 -7.18 -15.00
CA VAL A 222 4.94 -5.92 -14.63
C VAL A 222 4.05 -5.16 -13.66
N LEU A 223 4.49 -5.12 -12.40
CA LEU A 223 3.83 -4.43 -11.29
C LEU A 223 4.45 -3.05 -11.10
N ILE A 224 3.60 -2.02 -11.15
CA ILE A 224 3.97 -0.61 -11.07
C ILE A 224 3.29 0.01 -9.85
N GLU A 225 4.07 0.56 -8.92
CA GLU A 225 3.54 1.13 -7.68
C GLU A 225 4.22 2.46 -7.34
N ASP A 226 3.49 3.36 -6.70
CA ASP A 226 4.10 4.59 -6.16
C ASP A 226 5.04 4.29 -4.99
N ALA A 227 4.64 3.32 -4.18
CA ALA A 227 5.45 2.76 -3.13
C ALA A 227 5.00 1.31 -2.96
N PRO A 228 5.90 0.33 -3.02
CA PRO A 228 5.51 -1.07 -3.09
C PRO A 228 4.72 -1.54 -1.86
N GLU A 229 3.47 -1.92 -2.10
CA GLU A 229 2.56 -2.51 -1.12
C GLU A 229 2.30 -3.98 -1.47
N LEU A 230 2.16 -4.27 -2.76
CA LEU A 230 1.80 -5.58 -3.28
C LEU A 230 2.99 -6.53 -3.24
N GLN A 231 2.83 -7.71 -2.66
CA GLN A 231 3.82 -8.79 -2.70
C GLN A 231 3.17 -10.08 -3.23
N PRO A 232 2.68 -10.11 -4.49
CA PRO A 232 2.06 -11.30 -5.05
C PRO A 232 3.11 -12.38 -5.28
N GLU A 233 2.71 -13.63 -5.07
CA GLU A 233 3.56 -14.80 -5.33
C GLU A 233 3.37 -15.23 -6.80
N THR A 234 4.10 -14.59 -7.72
CA THR A 234 4.11 -14.97 -9.15
C THR A 234 5.55 -15.24 -9.62
N PRO A 235 5.81 -16.36 -10.32
CA PRO A 235 7.16 -16.74 -10.74
C PRO A 235 7.88 -15.70 -11.59
N HIS A 236 7.14 -14.94 -12.41
CA HIS A 236 7.69 -14.00 -13.38
C HIS A 236 7.30 -12.54 -13.10
N LEU A 237 7.55 -12.10 -11.86
CA LEU A 237 7.27 -10.74 -11.39
C LEU A 237 8.39 -9.76 -11.73
N VAL A 238 8.03 -8.61 -12.30
CA VAL A 238 8.89 -7.44 -12.45
C VAL A 238 8.27 -6.30 -11.67
N ARG A 239 9.05 -5.64 -10.81
CA ARG A 239 8.55 -4.55 -9.97
C ARG A 239 9.18 -3.23 -10.39
N LEU A 240 8.35 -2.24 -10.63
CA LEU A 240 8.72 -0.87 -10.95
C LEU A 240 8.14 0.05 -9.88
N GLU A 241 8.99 0.90 -9.30
CA GLU A 241 8.62 1.83 -8.24
C GLU A 241 8.80 3.27 -8.73
N ALA A 242 7.76 4.09 -8.53
CA ALA A 242 7.85 5.51 -8.79
C ALA A 242 8.67 6.17 -7.67
N HIS A 243 9.42 7.21 -8.00
CA HIS A 243 10.18 7.94 -7.00
C HIS A 243 9.95 9.44 -7.16
N PRO A 244 9.73 10.16 -6.04
CA PRO A 244 9.59 11.60 -6.08
C PRO A 244 10.91 12.25 -6.52
N ALA A 245 10.81 13.52 -6.92
CA ALA A 245 12.01 14.32 -7.17
C ALA A 245 12.92 14.36 -5.93
N SER A 246 14.22 14.48 -6.16
CA SER A 246 15.21 14.73 -5.12
C SER A 246 14.93 16.03 -4.37
N ALA A 247 15.68 16.30 -3.29
CA ALA A 247 15.56 17.57 -2.57
C ALA A 247 15.81 18.79 -3.49
N GLU A 248 16.62 18.61 -4.52
CA GLU A 248 16.94 19.58 -5.57
C GLU A 248 15.88 19.66 -6.68
N GLY A 249 14.80 18.87 -6.59
CA GLY A 249 13.70 18.89 -7.54
C GLY A 249 13.97 18.13 -8.84
N THR A 250 14.97 17.24 -8.87
CA THR A 250 15.37 16.50 -10.08
C THR A 250 15.14 15.00 -9.96
N GLY A 251 15.07 14.28 -11.09
CA GLY A 251 15.06 12.82 -11.10
C GLY A 251 13.75 12.15 -10.68
N ALA A 252 12.62 12.87 -10.71
CA ALA A 252 11.32 12.24 -10.50
C ALA A 252 11.04 11.19 -11.59
N VAL A 253 10.54 10.03 -11.17
CA VAL A 253 10.04 8.98 -12.04
C VAL A 253 8.58 8.74 -11.68
N THR A 254 7.68 9.04 -12.61
CA THR A 254 6.22 8.94 -12.36
C THR A 254 5.67 7.58 -12.76
N ILE A 255 4.47 7.23 -12.27
CA ILE A 255 3.75 6.03 -12.74
C ILE A 255 3.56 6.05 -14.26
N ALA A 256 3.27 7.22 -14.83
CA ALA A 256 3.16 7.41 -16.27
C ALA A 256 4.45 7.01 -17.02
N ASP A 257 5.61 7.42 -16.50
CA ASP A 257 6.91 7.04 -17.08
C ASP A 257 7.13 5.53 -17.00
N LEU A 258 6.80 4.91 -15.86
CA LEU A 258 6.95 3.48 -15.64
C LEU A 258 6.02 2.65 -16.54
N VAL A 259 4.78 3.08 -16.75
CA VAL A 259 3.86 2.42 -17.69
C VAL A 259 4.45 2.45 -19.11
N ARG A 260 4.99 3.59 -19.56
CA ARG A 260 5.65 3.67 -20.88
C ARG A 260 6.89 2.79 -20.99
N GLN A 261 7.64 2.60 -19.91
CA GLN A 261 8.78 1.68 -19.91
C GLN A 261 8.33 0.22 -19.87
N ALA A 262 7.28 -0.10 -19.12
CA ALA A 262 6.72 -1.44 -19.03
C ALA A 262 6.33 -2.00 -20.40
N LEU A 263 5.79 -1.17 -21.30
CA LEU A 263 5.45 -1.57 -22.68
C LEU A 263 6.65 -2.09 -23.50
N ARG A 264 7.88 -1.78 -23.09
CA ARG A 264 9.12 -2.26 -23.75
C ARG A 264 9.67 -3.53 -23.10
N MET A 265 9.05 -4.02 -22.04
CA MET A 265 9.52 -5.16 -21.25
C MET A 265 8.81 -6.47 -21.61
N ARG A 266 8.07 -6.51 -22.73
CA ARG A 266 7.24 -7.65 -23.16
C ARG A 266 6.34 -8.17 -22.03
N PRO A 267 5.49 -7.33 -21.39
CA PRO A 267 4.60 -7.79 -20.34
C PRO A 267 3.45 -8.60 -20.93
N ASP A 268 3.05 -9.67 -20.25
CA ASP A 268 1.78 -10.35 -20.51
C ASP A 268 0.66 -9.67 -19.68
N ARG A 269 0.99 -9.16 -18.50
CA ARG A 269 0.10 -8.35 -17.64
C ARG A 269 0.79 -7.09 -17.16
N ILE A 270 0.07 -5.97 -17.16
CA ILE A 270 0.47 -4.73 -16.48
C ILE A 270 -0.44 -4.55 -15.27
N VAL A 271 0.15 -4.34 -14.11
CA VAL A 271 -0.58 -4.07 -12.87
C VAL A 271 -0.14 -2.72 -12.35
N VAL A 272 -1.08 -1.82 -12.12
CA VAL A 272 -0.81 -0.53 -11.48
C VAL A 272 -1.44 -0.55 -10.10
N GLY A 273 -0.64 -0.41 -9.05
CA GLY A 273 -1.13 -0.53 -7.66
C GLY A 273 -2.30 0.40 -7.37
N GLU A 274 -2.25 1.64 -7.84
CA GLU A 274 -3.34 2.60 -7.79
C GLU A 274 -3.20 3.64 -8.90
N VAL A 275 -4.31 3.99 -9.57
CA VAL A 275 -4.36 5.16 -10.45
C VAL A 275 -5.15 6.28 -9.78
N ARG A 276 -4.54 7.46 -9.73
CA ARG A 276 -4.99 8.66 -9.02
C ARG A 276 -5.02 9.92 -9.89
N GLY A 277 -4.43 9.90 -11.07
CA GLY A 277 -4.32 11.08 -11.92
C GLY A 277 -3.97 10.79 -13.38
N VAL A 278 -3.10 11.63 -13.93
CA VAL A 278 -2.82 11.72 -15.38
C VAL A 278 -2.20 10.46 -15.97
N GLU A 279 -1.58 9.61 -15.14
CA GLU A 279 -1.04 8.31 -15.54
C GLU A 279 -2.09 7.37 -16.14
N LEU A 280 -3.39 7.62 -15.88
CA LEU A 280 -4.46 6.84 -16.47
C LEU A 280 -4.42 6.89 -18.01
N ALA A 281 -4.00 7.99 -18.62
CA ALA A 281 -3.85 8.08 -20.07
C ALA A 281 -2.89 7.00 -20.62
N ASP A 282 -1.75 6.83 -19.96
CA ASP A 282 -0.75 5.84 -20.33
C ASP A 282 -1.26 4.41 -20.05
N VAL A 283 -2.02 4.20 -18.97
CA VAL A 283 -2.66 2.90 -18.68
C VAL A 283 -3.70 2.54 -19.74
N LEU A 284 -4.56 3.48 -20.14
CA LEU A 284 -5.54 3.25 -21.21
C LEU A 284 -4.84 2.99 -22.56
N GLN A 285 -3.74 3.68 -22.84
CA GLN A 285 -2.95 3.42 -24.04
C GLN A 285 -2.32 2.02 -24.02
N ALA A 286 -1.82 1.56 -22.87
CA ALA A 286 -1.31 0.21 -22.70
C ALA A 286 -2.38 -0.85 -23.02
N LEU A 287 -3.58 -0.66 -22.49
CA LEU A 287 -4.73 -1.53 -22.71
C LEU A 287 -5.13 -1.62 -24.19
N VAL A 288 -5.22 -0.49 -24.88
CA VAL A 288 -5.64 -0.44 -26.29
C VAL A 288 -4.58 -1.03 -27.23
N THR A 289 -3.32 -1.08 -26.81
CA THR A 289 -2.21 -1.62 -27.61
C THR A 289 -2.00 -3.13 -27.44
N GLY A 290 -3.00 -3.84 -26.90
CA GLY A 290 -3.03 -5.31 -26.86
C GLY A 290 -2.48 -5.92 -25.56
N HIS A 291 -2.37 -5.14 -24.49
CA HIS A 291 -2.03 -5.66 -23.16
C HIS A 291 -3.32 -5.99 -22.41
N GLU A 292 -3.81 -7.21 -22.61
CA GLU A 292 -4.98 -7.75 -21.94
C GLU A 292 -4.72 -7.99 -20.45
N GLY A 293 -5.79 -8.17 -19.67
CA GLY A 293 -5.67 -8.60 -18.28
C GLY A 293 -5.05 -7.58 -17.33
N CYS A 294 -5.02 -6.29 -17.69
CA CYS A 294 -4.50 -5.24 -16.83
C CYS A 294 -5.33 -5.15 -15.55
N MET A 295 -4.66 -4.91 -14.42
CA MET A 295 -5.35 -4.73 -13.14
C MET A 295 -4.91 -3.43 -12.48
N THR A 296 -5.86 -2.72 -11.86
CA THR A 296 -5.55 -1.50 -11.11
C THR A 296 -6.49 -1.29 -9.94
N THR A 297 -6.13 -0.40 -9.01
CA THR A 297 -7.08 0.11 -8.01
C THR A 297 -7.43 1.58 -8.21
N VAL A 298 -8.67 1.94 -7.84
CA VAL A 298 -9.19 3.31 -7.89
C VAL A 298 -9.99 3.63 -6.63
N HIS A 299 -9.86 4.84 -6.11
CA HIS A 299 -10.73 5.32 -5.03
C HIS A 299 -12.13 5.69 -5.53
N ALA A 300 -13.09 4.78 -5.42
CA ALA A 300 -14.51 5.00 -5.68
C ALA A 300 -15.38 4.12 -4.77
N ARG A 301 -16.70 4.33 -4.73
CA ARG A 301 -17.63 3.51 -3.91
C ARG A 301 -18.49 2.53 -4.71
N SER A 302 -18.46 2.63 -6.03
CA SER A 302 -19.21 1.76 -6.94
C SER A 302 -18.55 1.72 -8.30
N GLY A 303 -18.97 0.78 -9.16
CA GLY A 303 -18.51 0.69 -10.55
C GLY A 303 -18.75 1.99 -11.32
N ALA A 304 -19.96 2.54 -11.22
CA ALA A 304 -20.31 3.79 -11.89
C ALA A 304 -19.44 4.98 -11.45
N GLN A 305 -19.16 5.10 -10.15
CA GLN A 305 -18.27 6.16 -9.65
C GLN A 305 -16.81 5.96 -10.08
N ALA A 306 -16.35 4.72 -10.20
CA ALA A 306 -15.01 4.43 -10.69
C ALA A 306 -14.84 4.92 -12.13
N LEU A 307 -15.80 4.62 -13.01
CA LEU A 307 -15.79 5.09 -14.40
C LEU A 307 -15.77 6.62 -14.50
N VAL A 308 -16.63 7.32 -13.72
CA VAL A 308 -16.65 8.80 -13.71
C VAL A 308 -15.31 9.39 -13.25
N ARG A 309 -14.67 8.79 -12.24
CA ARG A 309 -13.36 9.27 -11.76
C ARG A 309 -12.25 9.01 -12.78
N MET A 310 -12.25 7.85 -13.39
CA MET A 310 -11.31 7.51 -14.46
C MET A 310 -11.51 8.44 -15.67
N GLU A 311 -12.75 8.74 -16.05
CA GLU A 311 -13.04 9.74 -17.07
C GLU A 311 -12.42 11.10 -16.70
N GLY A 312 -12.65 11.58 -15.48
CA GLY A 312 -12.05 12.83 -15.00
C GLY A 312 -10.52 12.85 -15.05
N MET A 313 -9.86 11.76 -14.64
CA MET A 313 -8.39 11.62 -14.69
C MET A 313 -7.87 11.67 -16.13
N ALA A 314 -8.53 10.98 -17.06
CA ALA A 314 -8.15 10.96 -18.47
C ALA A 314 -8.37 12.32 -19.14
N LEU A 315 -9.46 13.02 -18.81
CA LEU A 315 -9.71 14.40 -19.26
C LEU A 315 -8.64 15.36 -18.73
N GLN A 316 -8.22 15.22 -17.47
CA GLN A 316 -7.12 16.01 -16.90
C GLN A 316 -5.77 15.75 -17.60
N ALA A 317 -5.56 14.53 -18.12
CA ALA A 317 -4.42 14.19 -18.95
C ALA A 317 -4.53 14.73 -20.39
N GLY A 318 -5.62 15.42 -20.73
CA GLY A 318 -5.82 16.06 -22.03
C GLY A 318 -6.44 15.17 -23.12
N LEU A 319 -6.98 14.00 -22.76
CA LEU A 319 -7.63 13.13 -23.74
C LEU A 319 -9.00 13.72 -24.14
N PRO A 320 -9.37 13.71 -25.43
CA PRO A 320 -10.71 14.08 -25.86
C PRO A 320 -11.77 13.13 -25.26
N VAL A 321 -12.90 13.67 -24.81
CA VAL A 321 -13.95 12.88 -24.14
C VAL A 321 -14.41 11.66 -24.94
N GLN A 322 -14.53 11.78 -26.26
CA GLN A 322 -14.93 10.67 -27.13
C GLN A 322 -13.87 9.55 -27.13
N ALA A 323 -12.58 9.91 -27.10
CA ALA A 323 -11.50 8.95 -26.99
C ALA A 323 -11.52 8.28 -25.61
N VAL A 324 -11.72 9.04 -24.53
CA VAL A 324 -11.84 8.50 -23.17
C VAL A 324 -12.97 7.48 -23.07
N HIS A 325 -14.15 7.82 -23.58
CA HIS A 325 -15.31 6.91 -23.56
C HIS A 325 -15.06 5.64 -24.35
N ALA A 326 -14.51 5.75 -25.56
CA ALA A 326 -14.16 4.61 -26.38
C ALA A 326 -13.09 3.72 -25.73
N GLN A 327 -12.05 4.31 -25.15
CA GLN A 327 -10.99 3.58 -24.47
C GLN A 327 -11.52 2.88 -23.22
N LEU A 328 -12.19 3.58 -22.30
CA LEU A 328 -12.74 2.97 -21.09
C LEU A 328 -13.71 1.81 -21.39
N GLY A 329 -14.63 2.01 -22.33
CA GLY A 329 -15.62 0.98 -22.67
C GLY A 329 -15.07 -0.21 -23.46
N SER A 330 -13.94 -0.03 -24.16
CA SER A 330 -13.30 -1.12 -24.91
C SER A 330 -12.19 -1.82 -24.14
N ALA A 331 -11.56 -1.14 -23.17
CA ALA A 331 -10.37 -1.62 -22.48
C ALA A 331 -10.66 -2.30 -21.13
N LEU A 332 -11.73 -1.86 -20.45
CA LEU A 332 -12.08 -2.39 -19.13
C LEU A 332 -13.16 -3.46 -19.27
N ASP A 333 -13.06 -4.50 -18.45
CA ASP A 333 -14.03 -5.59 -18.43
C ASP A 333 -14.85 -5.58 -17.16
N LEU A 334 -14.19 -5.53 -16.00
CA LEU A 334 -14.85 -5.59 -14.70
C LEU A 334 -14.44 -4.45 -13.78
N VAL A 335 -15.40 -4.00 -12.97
CA VAL A 335 -15.16 -3.19 -11.79
C VAL A 335 -15.65 -3.94 -10.54
N VAL A 336 -14.74 -4.14 -9.58
CA VAL A 336 -15.01 -4.83 -8.32
C VAL A 336 -14.98 -3.80 -7.20
N ALA A 337 -16.14 -3.48 -6.63
CA ALA A 337 -16.25 -2.48 -5.58
C ALA A 337 -16.23 -3.12 -4.18
N LEU A 338 -15.42 -2.54 -3.28
CA LEU A 338 -15.34 -2.90 -1.87
C LEU A 338 -15.80 -1.74 -0.99
N ASP A 339 -16.63 -2.02 0.00
CA ASP A 339 -17.04 -1.06 1.03
C ASP A 339 -17.07 -1.72 2.42
N ARG A 340 -17.39 -0.94 3.45
CA ARG A 340 -17.56 -1.41 4.83
C ARG A 340 -19.02 -1.70 5.14
N GLY A 341 -19.28 -2.83 5.78
CA GLY A 341 -20.58 -3.17 6.34
C GLY A 341 -20.87 -2.41 7.64
N PRO A 342 -22.14 -2.38 8.08
CA PRO A 342 -22.55 -1.67 9.30
C PRO A 342 -21.84 -2.16 10.58
N GLY A 343 -21.45 -3.43 10.63
CA GLY A 343 -20.72 -4.03 11.75
C GLY A 343 -19.20 -3.94 11.64
N GLY A 344 -18.67 -3.09 10.74
CA GLY A 344 -17.24 -2.92 10.53
C GLY A 344 -16.57 -3.97 9.63
N GLN A 345 -17.32 -4.97 9.16
CA GLN A 345 -16.85 -5.92 8.13
C GLN A 345 -16.44 -5.17 6.87
N ARG A 346 -15.51 -5.73 6.09
CA ARG A 346 -15.02 -5.14 4.84
C ARG A 346 -15.01 -6.22 3.78
N GLY A 347 -15.38 -5.88 2.55
CA GLY A 347 -15.46 -6.87 1.48
C GLY A 347 -16.09 -6.35 0.21
N VAL A 348 -16.18 -7.23 -0.78
CA VAL A 348 -16.79 -6.95 -2.10
C VAL A 348 -18.28 -6.69 -1.90
N VAL A 349 -18.78 -5.57 -2.41
CA VAL A 349 -20.19 -5.16 -2.35
C VAL A 349 -20.87 -5.15 -3.72
N GLU A 350 -20.10 -5.04 -4.80
CA GLU A 350 -20.60 -5.02 -6.17
C GLU A 350 -19.51 -5.54 -7.11
N ILE A 351 -19.93 -6.33 -8.11
CA ILE A 351 -19.16 -6.57 -9.33
C ILE A 351 -20.01 -6.07 -10.48
N ALA A 352 -19.43 -5.17 -11.26
CA ALA A 352 -20.07 -4.60 -12.42
C ALA A 352 -19.23 -4.89 -13.66
N ARG A 353 -19.91 -5.23 -14.76
CA ARG A 353 -19.27 -5.30 -16.07
C ARG A 353 -19.28 -3.94 -16.73
N VAL A 354 -18.20 -3.61 -17.42
CA VAL A 354 -18.13 -2.40 -18.22
C VAL A 354 -18.72 -2.67 -19.60
N SER A 355 -19.71 -1.87 -19.99
CA SER A 355 -20.37 -1.89 -21.29
C SER A 355 -20.40 -0.48 -21.89
N MET A 356 -20.91 -0.36 -23.13
CA MET A 356 -21.20 0.92 -23.75
C MET A 356 -22.71 1.16 -23.79
N ALA A 357 -23.18 2.20 -23.11
CA ALA A 357 -24.59 2.60 -23.11
C ALA A 357 -24.72 4.08 -23.54
N GLY A 358 -25.50 4.34 -24.60
CA GLY A 358 -25.71 5.70 -25.10
C GLY A 358 -24.42 6.42 -25.51
N GLY A 359 -23.42 5.68 -26.00
CA GLY A 359 -22.11 6.23 -26.40
C GLY A 359 -21.17 6.54 -25.22
N ARG A 360 -21.49 6.10 -24.00
CA ARG A 360 -20.66 6.29 -22.81
C ARG A 360 -20.36 4.95 -22.13
N PRO A 361 -19.21 4.81 -21.46
CA PRO A 361 -18.93 3.64 -20.65
C PRO A 361 -19.91 3.60 -19.46
N ALA A 362 -20.53 2.44 -19.26
CA ALA A 362 -21.44 2.18 -18.15
C ALA A 362 -20.95 0.97 -17.36
N ALA A 363 -21.20 0.99 -16.05
CA ALA A 363 -20.92 -0.14 -15.16
C ALA A 363 -22.25 -0.81 -14.82
N GLU A 364 -22.49 -1.98 -15.39
CA GLU A 364 -23.70 -2.78 -15.20
C GLU A 364 -23.46 -3.83 -14.10
N PRO A 365 -24.11 -3.71 -12.93
CA PRO A 365 -23.91 -4.66 -11.85
C PRO A 365 -24.36 -6.07 -12.27
N ILE A 366 -23.43 -7.03 -12.24
CA ILE A 366 -23.70 -8.46 -12.47
C ILE A 366 -23.82 -9.22 -11.15
N TRP A 367 -23.27 -8.66 -10.07
CA TRP A 367 -23.40 -9.19 -8.72
C TRP A 367 -23.47 -8.04 -7.72
N GLN A 368 -24.34 -8.17 -6.71
CA GLN A 368 -24.41 -7.23 -5.60
C GLN A 368 -24.61 -7.96 -4.29
N ARG A 369 -23.92 -7.48 -3.24
CA ARG A 369 -24.09 -8.00 -1.89
C ARG A 369 -25.46 -7.61 -1.34
N THR A 370 -26.21 -8.59 -0.87
CA THR A 370 -27.52 -8.37 -0.25
C THR A 370 -27.46 -8.47 1.27
N SER A 371 -26.47 -9.20 1.82
CA SER A 371 -26.29 -9.36 3.26
C SER A 371 -24.82 -9.46 3.67
N TRP A 372 -24.53 -8.98 4.89
CA TRP A 372 -23.29 -9.23 5.60
C TRP A 372 -23.39 -10.37 6.63
N ALA A 373 -24.62 -10.84 6.91
CA ALA A 373 -24.87 -11.92 7.85
C ALA A 373 -24.61 -13.30 7.23
N GLY A 374 -24.18 -14.27 8.03
CA GLY A 374 -24.12 -15.69 7.65
C GLY A 374 -23.14 -16.04 6.52
N GLY A 375 -21.96 -15.42 6.47
CA GLY A 375 -20.95 -15.68 5.44
C GLY A 375 -21.00 -14.73 4.25
N GLY A 376 -21.99 -13.82 4.20
CA GLY A 376 -22.13 -12.82 3.17
C GLY A 376 -22.69 -13.41 1.88
N SER A 377 -23.95 -13.09 1.56
CA SER A 377 -24.61 -13.52 0.33
C SER A 377 -24.79 -12.34 -0.63
N GLY A 378 -24.78 -12.65 -1.91
CA GLY A 378 -25.19 -11.72 -2.96
C GLY A 378 -26.30 -12.28 -3.82
N SER A 379 -26.73 -11.50 -4.80
CA SER A 379 -27.63 -11.96 -5.82
C SER A 379 -27.02 -11.65 -7.20
N PRO A 380 -26.85 -12.67 -8.06
CA PRO A 380 -26.52 -12.42 -9.45
C PRO A 380 -27.65 -11.61 -10.10
N ARG A 381 -27.30 -10.61 -10.89
CA ARG A 381 -28.27 -9.77 -11.61
C ARG A 381 -28.29 -10.19 -13.08
N GLY A 382 -29.22 -11.10 -13.41
CA GLY A 382 -29.50 -11.54 -14.78
C GLY A 382 -28.58 -12.65 -15.30
N PRO A 383 -28.96 -13.34 -16.40
CA PRO A 383 -28.09 -14.30 -17.05
C PRO A 383 -26.91 -13.61 -17.72
N LEU A 384 -25.75 -14.24 -17.67
CA LEU A 384 -24.54 -13.79 -18.36
C LEU A 384 -24.64 -14.17 -19.86
N ALA A 385 -25.00 -13.24 -20.74
CA ALA A 385 -24.81 -13.31 -22.19
C ALA A 385 -23.31 -13.28 -22.55
N VAL A 386 -22.94 -13.54 -23.80
CA VAL A 386 -21.53 -13.50 -24.25
C VAL A 386 -21.42 -12.45 -25.35
N ASP A 387 -20.53 -11.47 -25.22
CA ASP A 387 -20.32 -10.43 -26.23
C ASP A 387 -19.44 -10.89 -27.38
N ASP A 388 -19.26 -10.02 -28.39
CA ASP A 388 -18.49 -10.29 -29.61
C ASP A 388 -17.01 -10.63 -29.36
N ARG A 389 -16.51 -10.46 -28.13
CA ARG A 389 -15.16 -10.86 -27.70
C ARG A 389 -15.13 -12.14 -26.87
N GLY A 390 -16.28 -12.80 -26.69
CA GLY A 390 -16.39 -13.98 -25.83
C GLY A 390 -16.60 -13.66 -24.34
N ARG A 391 -16.88 -12.40 -23.97
CA ARG A 391 -16.99 -11.96 -22.56
C ARG A 391 -18.41 -12.06 -22.02
N ARG A 392 -18.57 -12.47 -20.76
CA ARG A 392 -19.88 -12.77 -20.14
C ARG A 392 -20.71 -11.54 -19.70
N THR A 393 -21.48 -10.87 -20.55
CA THR A 393 -22.32 -9.68 -20.26
C THR A 393 -23.65 -9.93 -19.57
N ALA A 394 -24.26 -8.97 -18.88
CA ALA A 394 -25.66 -9.13 -18.43
C ALA A 394 -26.58 -9.19 -19.66
N SER A 395 -27.50 -10.16 -19.74
CA SER A 395 -28.44 -10.24 -20.86
C SER A 395 -29.31 -8.99 -20.88
N GLU A 396 -29.45 -8.35 -22.05
CA GLU A 396 -30.50 -7.36 -22.27
C GLU A 396 -31.85 -8.03 -21.98
N GLY A 397 -32.47 -7.66 -20.85
CA GLY A 397 -33.86 -7.98 -20.60
C GLY A 397 -34.70 -7.33 -21.69
N MET A 398 -35.26 -8.18 -22.55
CA MET A 398 -36.23 -7.86 -23.59
C MET A 398 -37.21 -6.80 -23.07
N ALA A 399 -37.09 -5.57 -23.57
CA ALA A 399 -38.10 -4.55 -23.39
C ALA A 399 -39.39 -5.07 -24.03
N ALA A 400 -40.43 -5.23 -23.22
CA ALA A 400 -41.81 -5.42 -23.64
C ALA A 400 -42.66 -4.24 -23.17
#